data_AF-A0A3G2LGL0-F1
#
_entry.id   AF-A0A3G2LGL0-F1
#
_cell.length_a   1.000
_cell.length_b   1.000
_cell.length_c   1.000
_cell.angle_alpha   90.00
_cell.angle_beta   90.00
_cell.angle_gamma   90.00
#
_symmetry.space_group_name_H-M   'P 1'
#
loop_
_entity.id
_entity.type
_entity.pdbx_description
1 polymer ?
#
loop_
_entity_poly.entity_id
_entity_poly.type
_entity_poly.pdbx_seq_one_letter_code
_entity_poly.pdbx_strand_id
1 'polypeptide(L)'
;MRKALAPLLILVIAARALPAAADDGKYTTKYDNVDLDEILNNERLFNKYMDCVLDDGNDRCTADAKDLKELLPEMVQTDCAKCSDKQKAKVDKVVKFVRDNKKDAWE
;
A
#
# COMPACT_ATOMS: atom_id res chain seq x y z
N MET A 1 38.26 44.88 -40.60
CA MET A 1 38.84 43.52 -40.62
C MET A 1 38.24 42.72 -39.46
N ARG A 2 37.90 41.46 -39.75
CA ARG A 2 37.16 40.51 -38.92
C ARG A 2 37.93 40.08 -37.66
N LYS A 3 37.24 40.02 -36.50
CA LYS A 3 37.37 39.03 -35.40
C LYS A 3 36.05 39.12 -34.58
N ALA A 4 34.94 38.49 -34.97
CA ALA A 4 34.58 37.08 -34.82
C ALA A 4 34.75 36.54 -33.38
N LEU A 5 33.60 36.32 -32.72
CA LEU A 5 33.25 35.21 -31.81
C LEU A 5 34.10 35.11 -30.52
N ALA A 6 33.56 35.14 -29.30
CA ALA A 6 32.31 34.55 -28.85
C ALA A 6 31.81 35.32 -27.62
N PRO A 7 30.56 35.81 -27.60
CA PRO A 7 29.98 36.32 -26.38
C PRO A 7 29.67 35.12 -25.48
N LEU A 8 30.30 35.10 -24.31
CA LEU A 8 29.67 34.80 -23.03
C LEU A 8 28.35 33.99 -23.13
N LEU A 9 28.45 32.70 -23.44
CA LEU A 9 27.33 31.76 -23.38
C LEU A 9 27.79 30.53 -22.60
N ILE A 10 28.25 30.78 -21.37
CA ILE A 10 28.18 29.78 -20.31
C ILE A 10 26.69 29.73 -19.96
N LEU A 11 25.97 28.91 -20.72
CA LEU A 11 24.64 28.42 -20.41
C LEU A 11 24.80 27.62 -19.12
N VAL A 12 24.69 28.29 -17.97
CA VAL A 12 24.48 27.65 -16.69
C VAL A 12 23.11 27.00 -16.80
N ILE A 13 23.09 25.76 -17.29
CA ILE A 13 21.97 24.85 -17.16
C ILE A 13 21.86 24.62 -15.65
N ALA A 14 21.12 25.50 -14.98
CA ALA A 14 20.55 25.19 -13.69
C ALA A 14 19.55 24.07 -13.95
N ALA A 15 20.06 22.84 -14.03
CA ALA A 15 19.29 21.65 -13.84
C ALA A 15 18.64 21.81 -12.46
N ARG A 16 17.41 22.32 -12.45
CA ARG A 16 16.50 22.19 -11.32
C ARG A 16 16.34 20.68 -11.18
N ALA A 17 17.17 20.07 -10.36
CA ALA A 17 16.90 18.74 -9.85
C ALA A 17 15.50 18.83 -9.22
N LEU A 18 14.51 18.29 -9.91
CA LEU A 18 13.23 18.01 -9.30
C LEU A 18 13.57 17.18 -8.06
N PRO A 19 13.15 17.59 -6.86
CA PRO A 19 13.32 16.73 -5.70
C PRO A 19 12.58 15.44 -6.03
N ALA A 20 13.33 14.35 -6.19
CA ALA A 20 12.74 13.02 -6.16
C ALA A 20 11.98 12.98 -4.83
N ALA A 21 10.66 12.79 -4.89
CA ALA A 21 9.90 12.50 -3.69
C ALA A 21 10.63 11.36 -2.98
N ALA A 22 11.09 11.60 -1.76
CA ALA A 22 11.73 10.57 -0.97
C ALA A 22 10.72 9.44 -0.81
N ASP A 23 10.93 8.34 -1.52
CA ASP A 23 10.25 7.09 -1.24
C ASP A 23 10.74 6.66 0.14
N ASP A 24 9.91 6.87 1.16
CA ASP A 24 10.20 6.48 2.54
C ASP A 24 10.12 4.95 2.71
N GLY A 25 9.96 4.21 1.61
CA GLY A 25 9.90 2.76 1.54
C GLY A 25 8.62 2.19 2.13
N LYS A 26 7.63 3.04 2.46
CA LYS A 26 6.37 2.61 3.05
C LYS A 26 5.35 2.23 1.99
N TYR A 27 4.36 1.42 2.39
CA TYR A 27 3.21 1.18 1.53
C TYR A 27 2.41 2.46 1.31
N THR A 28 1.71 2.51 0.18
CA THR A 28 0.80 3.60 -0.12
C THR A 28 -0.23 3.79 1.00
N THR A 29 -0.48 5.04 1.39
CA THR A 29 -1.48 5.40 2.40
C THR A 29 -2.88 5.57 1.81
N LYS A 30 -3.09 5.18 0.54
CA LYS A 30 -4.38 5.27 -0.17
C LYS A 30 -5.54 4.66 0.63
N TYR A 31 -5.28 3.58 1.39
CA TYR A 31 -6.30 2.82 2.13
C TYR A 31 -6.37 3.17 3.63
N ASP A 32 -5.60 4.15 4.09
CA ASP A 32 -5.52 4.51 5.51
C ASP A 32 -6.85 5.03 6.08
N ASN A 33 -7.73 5.56 5.22
CA ASN A 33 -9.03 6.10 5.63
C ASN A 33 -10.21 5.19 5.26
N VAL A 34 -9.97 3.96 4.80
CA VAL A 34 -11.03 2.94 4.65
C VAL A 34 -11.70 2.69 6.00
N ASP A 35 -13.04 2.68 6.02
CA ASP A 35 -13.82 2.30 7.19
C ASP A 35 -13.70 0.78 7.41
N LEU A 36 -12.80 0.42 8.33
CA LEU A 36 -12.55 -0.98 8.65
C LEU A 36 -13.73 -1.60 9.41
N ASP A 37 -14.48 -0.81 10.19
CA ASP A 37 -15.62 -1.32 10.96
C ASP A 37 -16.78 -1.70 10.06
N GLU A 38 -17.01 -0.93 9.00
CA GLU A 38 -18.01 -1.29 7.98
C GLU A 38 -17.70 -2.66 7.36
N ILE A 39 -16.43 -2.90 7.00
CA ILE A 39 -16.02 -4.18 6.39
C ILE A 39 -16.14 -5.33 7.38
N LEU A 40 -15.62 -5.17 8.61
CA LEU A 40 -15.60 -6.25 9.60
C LEU A 40 -17.01 -6.64 10.09
N ASN A 41 -17.92 -5.67 10.21
CA ASN A 41 -19.28 -5.92 10.69
C ASN A 41 -20.27 -6.26 9.56
N ASN A 42 -19.85 -6.19 8.30
CA ASN A 42 -20.66 -6.59 7.16
C ASN A 42 -20.21 -7.96 6.66
N GLU A 43 -20.92 -9.01 7.05
CA GLU A 43 -20.57 -10.40 6.73
C GLU A 43 -20.35 -10.63 5.23
N ARG A 44 -21.16 -10.01 4.36
CA ARG A 44 -21.01 -10.13 2.92
C ARG A 44 -19.71 -9.49 2.42
N LEU A 45 -19.36 -8.31 2.92
CA LEU A 45 -18.11 -7.64 2.53
C LEU A 45 -16.91 -8.40 3.09
N PHE A 46 -16.93 -8.73 4.38
CA PHE A 46 -15.88 -9.49 5.04
C PHE A 46 -15.58 -10.80 4.30
N ASN A 47 -16.60 -11.61 4.01
CA ASN A 47 -16.39 -12.88 3.31
C ASN A 47 -15.78 -12.66 1.93
N LYS A 48 -16.22 -11.65 1.17
CA LYS A 48 -15.62 -11.33 -0.14
C LYS A 48 -14.11 -10.99 -0.06
N TYR A 49 -13.69 -10.31 1.01
CA TYR A 49 -12.27 -10.05 1.26
C TYR A 49 -11.52 -11.32 1.64
N MET A 50 -12.07 -12.14 2.53
CA MET A 50 -11.45 -13.39 2.96
C MET A 50 -11.35 -14.40 1.83
N ASP A 51 -12.40 -14.56 1.02
CA ASP A 51 -12.41 -15.42 -0.17
C ASP A 51 -11.25 -15.01 -1.09
N CYS A 52 -11.10 -13.71 -1.39
CA CYS A 52 -9.99 -13.23 -2.20
C CYS A 52 -8.61 -13.54 -1.58
N VAL A 53 -8.43 -13.30 -0.28
CA VAL A 53 -7.13 -13.40 0.40
C VAL A 53 -6.70 -14.85 0.66
N LEU A 54 -7.64 -15.74 0.99
CA LEU A 54 -7.38 -17.13 1.36
C LEU A 54 -7.45 -18.10 0.18
N ASP A 55 -8.13 -17.74 -0.92
CA ASP A 55 -8.24 -18.63 -2.08
C ASP A 55 -6.93 -18.65 -2.89
N ASP A 56 -6.46 -19.85 -3.24
CA ASP A 56 -5.38 -20.06 -4.21
C ASP A 56 -5.87 -19.95 -5.67
N GLY A 57 -7.19 -19.89 -5.86
CA GLY A 57 -7.88 -19.64 -7.12
C GLY A 57 -8.09 -18.15 -7.46
N ASN A 58 -8.78 -17.93 -8.58
CA ASN A 58 -9.09 -16.61 -9.12
C ASN A 58 -10.55 -16.24 -8.81
N ASP A 59 -10.85 -16.10 -7.53
CA ASP A 59 -12.09 -15.46 -7.10
C ASP A 59 -12.14 -13.98 -7.53
N ARG A 60 -13.35 -13.45 -7.69
CA ARG A 60 -13.59 -12.06 -8.11
C ARG A 60 -13.18 -11.08 -7.01
N CYS A 61 -11.88 -10.86 -6.86
CA CYS A 61 -11.29 -9.83 -6.02
C CYS A 61 -11.70 -8.43 -6.50
N THR A 62 -11.98 -7.54 -5.55
CA THR A 62 -11.95 -6.10 -5.81
C THR A 62 -10.50 -5.62 -5.94
N ALA A 63 -10.28 -4.46 -6.53
CA ALA A 63 -8.92 -3.95 -6.75
C ALA A 63 -8.15 -3.75 -5.44
N ASP A 64 -8.80 -3.26 -4.40
CA ASP A 64 -8.25 -3.09 -3.06
C ASP A 64 -7.93 -4.43 -2.37
N ALA A 65 -8.81 -5.43 -2.47
CA ALA A 65 -8.55 -6.77 -1.94
C ALA A 65 -7.38 -7.46 -2.68
N LYS A 66 -7.24 -7.22 -3.99
CA LYS A 66 -6.12 -7.72 -4.78
C LYS A 66 -4.80 -7.08 -4.35
N ASP A 67 -4.77 -5.74 -4.19
CA ASP A 67 -3.58 -5.04 -3.69
C ASP A 67 -3.16 -5.60 -2.32
N LEU A 68 -4.14 -5.84 -1.42
CA LEU A 68 -3.88 -6.45 -0.12
C LEU A 68 -3.31 -7.87 -0.27
N LYS A 69 -3.93 -8.73 -1.09
CA LYS A 69 -3.48 -10.12 -1.33
C LYS A 69 -2.02 -10.16 -1.80
N GLU A 70 -1.64 -9.28 -2.71
CA GLU A 70 -0.27 -9.23 -3.25
C GLU A 70 0.77 -8.81 -2.19
N LEU A 71 0.39 -7.93 -1.25
CA LEU A 71 1.28 -7.42 -0.21
C LEU A 71 1.33 -8.33 1.03
N LEU A 72 0.26 -9.08 1.32
CA LEU A 72 0.12 -9.87 2.54
C LEU A 72 1.30 -10.81 2.84
N PRO A 73 1.88 -11.56 1.87
CA PRO A 73 3.03 -12.42 2.16
C PRO A 73 4.22 -11.65 2.75
N GLU A 74 4.54 -10.47 2.21
CA GLU A 74 5.61 -9.62 2.74
C GLU A 74 5.21 -9.02 4.09
N MET A 75 3.97 -8.52 4.22
CA MET A 75 3.47 -7.95 5.47
C MET A 75 3.60 -8.93 6.62
N VAL A 76 3.29 -10.22 6.40
CA VAL A 76 3.43 -11.27 7.42
C VAL A 76 4.91 -11.61 7.67
N GLN A 77 5.73 -11.75 6.63
CA GLN A 77 7.15 -12.09 6.79
C GLN A 77 7.96 -11.00 7.50
N THR A 78 7.54 -9.75 7.39
CA THR A 78 8.28 -8.58 7.88
C THR A 78 7.60 -7.90 9.07
N ASP A 79 6.56 -8.51 9.64
CA ASP A 79 5.73 -7.90 10.69
C ASP A 79 5.29 -6.47 10.34
N CYS A 80 4.80 -6.29 9.11
CA CYS A 80 4.29 -5.02 8.59
C CYS A 80 5.33 -3.89 8.63
N ALA A 81 6.61 -4.18 8.35
CA ALA A 81 7.72 -3.23 8.48
C ALA A 81 7.49 -1.90 7.73
N LYS A 82 6.84 -1.95 6.57
CA LYS A 82 6.55 -0.82 5.69
C LYS A 82 5.19 -0.17 5.91
N CYS A 83 4.42 -0.66 6.87
CA CYS A 83 3.08 -0.16 7.12
C CYS A 83 3.09 1.21 7.80
N SER A 84 2.11 2.07 7.46
CA SER A 84 1.84 3.28 8.22
C SER A 84 1.34 2.95 9.63
N ASP A 85 1.39 3.91 10.56
CA ASP A 85 0.88 3.70 11.92
C ASP A 85 -0.62 3.37 11.93
N LYS A 86 -1.38 3.94 10.99
CA LYS A 86 -2.80 3.60 10.79
C LYS A 86 -2.97 2.17 10.28
N GLN A 87 -2.13 1.73 9.34
CA GLN A 87 -2.18 0.38 8.81
C GLN A 87 -1.84 -0.66 9.88
N LYS A 88 -0.83 -0.40 10.72
CA LYS A 88 -0.48 -1.27 11.86
C LYS A 88 -1.66 -1.44 12.82
N ALA A 89 -2.27 -0.33 13.24
CA ALA A 89 -3.44 -0.37 14.11
C ALA A 89 -4.64 -1.11 13.47
N LYS A 90 -4.80 -1.01 12.15
CA LYS A 90 -5.82 -1.75 11.40
C LYS A 90 -5.51 -3.25 11.35
N VAL A 91 -4.26 -3.63 11.09
CA VAL A 91 -3.83 -5.04 11.09
C VAL A 91 -4.09 -5.66 12.46
N ASP A 92 -3.70 -5.00 13.55
CA ASP A 92 -3.95 -5.49 14.92
C ASP A 92 -5.45 -5.72 15.18
N LYS A 93 -6.29 -4.79 14.69
CA LYS A 93 -7.75 -4.90 14.81
C LYS A 93 -8.32 -6.06 14.00
N VAL A 94 -7.86 -6.25 12.76
CA VAL A 94 -8.30 -7.37 11.90
C VAL A 94 -7.90 -8.69 12.54
N VAL A 95 -6.64 -8.85 12.94
CA VAL A 95 -6.13 -10.08 13.57
C VAL A 95 -6.94 -10.42 14.82
N LYS A 96 -7.16 -9.44 15.70
CA LYS A 96 -8.00 -9.62 16.90
C LYS A 96 -9.42 -10.03 16.53
N PHE A 97 -10.04 -9.35 15.57
CA PHE A 97 -11.42 -9.65 15.16
C PHE A 97 -11.55 -11.06 14.59
N VAL A 98 -10.66 -11.46 13.68
CA VAL A 98 -10.69 -12.79 13.05
C VAL A 98 -10.48 -13.87 14.12
N ARG A 99 -9.47 -13.73 14.98
CA ARG A 99 -9.23 -14.67 16.08
C ARG A 99 -10.43 -14.81 17.02
N ASP A 100 -11.07 -13.70 17.40
CA ASP A 100 -12.12 -13.70 18.41
C ASP A 100 -13.50 -14.13 17.83
N ASN A 101 -13.76 -13.90 16.53
CA ASN A 101 -15.09 -14.06 15.92
C ASN A 101 -15.16 -15.05 14.74
N LYS A 102 -14.03 -15.43 14.14
CA LYS A 102 -13.96 -16.21 12.90
C LYS A 102 -13.02 -17.41 13.07
N LYS A 103 -13.34 -18.28 14.03
CA LYS A 103 -12.50 -19.45 14.40
C LYS A 103 -12.15 -20.33 13.21
N ASP A 104 -13.13 -20.61 12.35
CA ASP A 104 -12.97 -21.45 11.15
C ASP A 104 -11.99 -20.85 10.12
N ALA A 105 -11.74 -19.54 10.16
CA ALA A 105 -10.79 -18.86 9.29
C ALA A 105 -9.42 -18.62 9.96
N TRP A 106 -9.29 -18.93 11.25
CA TRP A 106 -8.07 -18.75 12.05
C TRP A 106 -7.33 -20.05 12.33
N GLU A 107 -8.06 -21.16 12.47
CA GLU A 107 -7.53 -22.52 12.68
C GLU A 107 -7.12 -23.19 11.35
#